data_AF-A0A1G1YQ49-F1
#
_entry.id   AF-A0A1G1YQ49-F1
#
_cell.length_a   1.000
_cell.length_b   1.000
_cell.length_c   1.000
_cell.angle_alpha   90.00
_cell.angle_beta   90.00
_cell.angle_gamma   90.00
#
_symmetry.space_group_name_H-M   'P 1'
#
loop_
_entity.id
_entity.type
_entity.pdbx_description
1 polymer ?
#
loop_
_entity_poly.entity_id
_entity_poly.type
_entity_poly.pdbx_seq_one_letter_code
_entity_poly.pdbx_strand_id
1 'polypeptide(L)'
;MIKKIKGFTLIELLVVIAIIGLLSTLAVVALNSAREKARDAKRVADVKQVQTALELYYNDASSYPAIVGGGSSHVLGFNDPNDPNNLLNSTCLYNINANDRGFGSAAKCDEADTTPTATVYMGLVPEAPTPPAVNVYSYAAEALGSPCAGNCDTYSIEFFLEGGAGSLDAGTSCATPSGIVSGTCS
;
A
#
# COMPACT_ATOMS: atom_id res chain seq x y z
N MET A 1 61.80 28.89 6.65
CA MET A 1 61.08 29.87 5.81
C MET A 1 59.59 29.55 5.90
N ILE A 2 58.81 30.33 6.64
CA ILE A 2 57.38 30.06 6.88
C ILE A 2 56.58 30.66 5.72
N LYS A 3 55.95 29.83 4.90
CA LYS A 3 55.05 30.25 3.81
C LYS A 3 53.82 30.93 4.43
N LYS A 4 53.58 32.21 4.13
CA LYS A 4 52.32 32.88 4.49
C LYS A 4 51.16 32.19 3.73
N ILE A 5 50.25 31.59 4.48
CA ILE A 5 49.00 31.04 3.95
C ILE A 5 48.09 32.25 3.68
N LYS A 6 47.58 32.39 2.45
CA LYS A 6 46.60 33.43 2.12
C LYS A 6 45.29 33.12 2.86
N GLY A 7 44.79 34.07 3.64
CA GLY A 7 43.52 33.94 4.36
C GLY A 7 42.33 34.15 3.43
N PHE A 8 41.20 33.50 3.74
CA PHE A 8 39.92 33.69 3.09
C PHE A 8 39.40 35.13 3.33
N THR A 9 38.85 35.77 2.31
CA THR A 9 38.19 37.07 2.48
C THR A 9 36.75 36.89 2.97
N LEU A 10 36.23 37.88 3.72
CA LEU A 10 34.85 37.87 4.18
C LEU A 10 33.84 37.85 3.02
N ILE A 11 34.16 38.53 1.92
CA ILE A 11 33.30 38.57 0.74
C ILE A 11 33.23 37.23 0.02
N GLU A 12 34.34 36.49 -0.07
CA GLU A 12 34.35 35.14 -0.64
C GLU A 12 33.45 34.18 0.15
N LEU A 13 33.48 34.26 1.48
CA LEU A 13 32.62 33.42 2.31
C LEU A 13 31.14 33.83 2.19
N LEU A 14 30.86 35.13 2.11
CA LEU A 14 29.49 35.67 1.98
C LEU A 14 28.84 35.22 0.67
N VAL A 15 29.55 35.27 -0.45
CA VAL A 15 29.02 34.84 -1.75
C VAL A 15 28.71 33.33 -1.74
N VAL A 16 29.55 32.51 -1.10
CA VAL A 16 29.36 31.05 -1.04
C VAL A 16 28.09 30.68 -0.28
N ILE A 17 27.87 31.25 0.91
CA ILE A 17 26.64 30.96 1.67
C ILE A 17 25.38 31.46 0.96
N ALA A 18 25.48 32.57 0.21
CA ALA A 18 24.37 33.07 -0.62
C ALA A 18 24.00 32.09 -1.74
N ILE A 19 25.00 31.53 -2.44
CA ILE A 19 24.78 30.53 -3.50
C ILE A 19 24.23 29.23 -2.92
N ILE A 20 24.79 28.74 -1.79
CA ILE A 20 24.28 27.54 -1.11
C ILE A 20 22.84 27.75 -0.66
N GLY A 21 22.52 28.92 -0.09
CA GLY A 21 21.16 29.29 0.30
C GLY A 21 20.19 29.22 -0.88
N LEU A 22 20.56 29.83 -2.01
CA LEU A 22 19.73 29.80 -3.23
C LEU A 22 19.50 28.37 -3.74
N LEU A 23 20.57 27.59 -3.90
CA LEU A 23 20.46 26.22 -4.41
C LEU A 23 19.68 25.30 -3.45
N SER A 24 19.82 25.50 -2.14
CA SER A 24 19.15 24.67 -1.13
C SER A 24 17.62 24.79 -1.20
N THR A 25 17.09 25.98 -1.48
CA THR A 25 15.63 26.19 -1.55
C THR A 25 15.01 25.46 -2.75
N LEU A 26 15.66 25.53 -3.92
CA LEU A 26 15.22 24.82 -5.13
C LEU A 26 15.27 23.30 -4.94
N ALA A 27 16.33 22.81 -4.29
CA ALA A 27 16.49 21.38 -4.01
C ALA A 27 15.38 20.84 -3.11
N VAL A 28 14.93 21.61 -2.11
CA VAL A 28 13.84 21.20 -1.20
C VAL A 28 12.51 21.04 -1.94
N VAL A 29 12.16 21.97 -2.83
CA VAL A 29 10.90 21.90 -3.61
C VAL A 29 10.91 20.68 -4.53
N ALA A 30 12.02 20.44 -5.24
CA ALA A 30 12.16 19.28 -6.11
C ALA A 30 12.08 17.95 -5.34
N LEU A 31 12.68 17.89 -4.14
CA LEU A 31 12.65 16.71 -3.29
C LEU A 31 11.24 16.36 -2.81
N ASN A 32 10.42 17.36 -2.49
CA ASN A 32 9.05 17.12 -2.03
C ASN A 32 8.19 16.43 -3.11
N SER A 33 8.26 16.90 -4.36
CA SER A 33 7.56 16.27 -5.50
C SER A 33 8.11 14.88 -5.82
N ALA A 34 9.44 14.69 -5.71
CA ALA A 34 10.03 13.36 -5.92
C ALA A 34 9.58 12.35 -4.86
N ARG A 35 9.48 12.77 -3.59
CA ARG A 35 8.98 11.93 -2.50
C ARG A 35 7.52 11.53 -2.70
N GLU A 36 6.68 12.45 -3.13
CA GLU A 36 5.27 12.19 -3.48
C GLU A 36 5.14 11.13 -4.57
N LYS A 37 5.84 11.29 -5.70
CA LYS A 37 5.86 10.29 -6.78
C LYS A 37 6.39 8.93 -6.33
N ALA A 38 7.38 8.91 -5.45
CA ALA A 38 7.92 7.67 -4.89
C ALA A 38 6.89 6.96 -3.99
N ARG A 39 6.09 7.72 -3.21
CA ARG A 39 4.98 7.16 -2.43
C ARG A 39 3.93 6.56 -3.35
N ASP A 40 3.50 7.29 -4.38
CA ASP A 40 2.48 6.81 -5.31
C ASP A 40 2.94 5.58 -6.11
N ALA A 41 4.19 5.55 -6.58
CA ALA A 41 4.77 4.38 -7.22
C ALA A 41 4.78 3.16 -6.29
N LYS A 42 5.11 3.37 -5.00
CA LYS A 42 5.03 2.32 -3.98
C LYS A 42 3.58 1.84 -3.81
N ARG A 43 2.60 2.75 -3.72
CA ARG A 43 1.19 2.37 -3.58
C ARG A 43 0.69 1.50 -4.72
N VAL A 44 1.06 1.84 -5.96
CA VAL A 44 0.69 1.03 -7.12
C VAL A 44 1.39 -0.34 -7.09
N ALA A 45 2.65 -0.41 -6.68
CA ALA A 45 3.38 -1.68 -6.56
C ALA A 45 2.77 -2.59 -5.48
N ASP A 46 2.44 -2.01 -4.33
CA ASP A 46 1.78 -2.65 -3.21
C ASP A 46 0.43 -3.27 -3.63
N VAL A 47 -0.41 -2.51 -4.33
CA VAL A 47 -1.69 -3.01 -4.85
C VAL A 47 -1.48 -4.13 -5.86
N LYS A 48 -0.52 -4.01 -6.78
CA LYS A 48 -0.22 -5.10 -7.73
C LYS A 48 0.21 -6.38 -7.04
N GLN A 49 1.01 -6.29 -5.97
CA GLN A 49 1.42 -7.45 -5.19
C GLN A 49 0.20 -8.15 -4.58
N VAL A 50 -0.75 -7.37 -4.07
CA VAL A 50 -2.04 -7.88 -3.58
C VAL A 50 -2.84 -8.54 -4.71
N GLN A 51 -2.94 -7.93 -5.89
CA GLN A 51 -3.67 -8.51 -7.02
C GLN A 51 -3.13 -9.90 -7.36
N THR A 52 -1.81 -10.04 -7.42
CA THR A 52 -1.16 -11.34 -7.66
C THR A 52 -1.50 -12.35 -6.56
N ALA A 53 -1.50 -11.95 -5.28
CA ALA A 53 -1.89 -12.83 -4.18
C ALA A 53 -3.35 -13.30 -4.30
N LEU A 54 -4.26 -12.40 -4.67
CA LEU A 54 -5.68 -12.72 -4.89
C LEU A 54 -5.88 -13.65 -6.09
N GLU A 55 -5.13 -13.47 -7.17
CA GLU A 55 -5.14 -14.37 -8.33
C GLU A 55 -4.64 -15.77 -7.97
N LEU A 56 -3.57 -15.87 -7.16
CA LEU A 56 -3.09 -17.16 -6.65
C LEU A 56 -4.17 -17.85 -5.80
N TYR A 57 -4.84 -17.10 -4.92
CA TYR A 57 -5.97 -17.62 -4.15
C TYR A 57 -7.12 -18.11 -5.05
N TYR A 58 -7.48 -17.35 -6.08
CA TYR A 58 -8.52 -17.74 -7.04
C TYR A 58 -8.18 -19.04 -7.77
N ASN A 59 -6.90 -19.25 -8.12
CA ASN A 59 -6.47 -20.49 -8.76
C ASN A 59 -6.66 -21.73 -7.85
N ASP A 60 -6.47 -21.57 -6.54
CA ASP A 60 -6.58 -22.68 -5.58
C ASP A 60 -8.03 -22.90 -5.11
N ALA A 61 -8.75 -21.81 -4.80
CA ALA A 61 -10.10 -21.85 -4.23
C ALA A 61 -11.23 -21.71 -5.28
N SER A 62 -10.90 -21.42 -6.54
CA SER A 62 -11.87 -21.12 -7.63
C SER A 62 -12.87 -20.00 -7.28
N SER A 63 -12.51 -19.12 -6.35
CA SER A 63 -13.29 -17.98 -5.88
C SER A 63 -12.34 -16.99 -5.22
N TYR A 64 -12.65 -15.69 -5.27
CA TYR A 64 -11.96 -14.70 -4.43
C TYR A 64 -12.47 -14.78 -2.98
N PRO A 65 -11.68 -14.28 -2.01
CA PRO A 65 -12.08 -14.27 -0.60
C PRO A 65 -13.34 -13.46 -0.34
N ALA A 66 -14.43 -14.14 0.01
CA ALA A 66 -15.67 -13.50 0.45
C ALA A 66 -15.53 -13.04 1.90
N ILE A 67 -15.58 -11.74 2.16
CA ILE A 67 -15.62 -11.23 3.54
C ILE A 67 -17.05 -10.79 3.85
N VAL A 68 -17.85 -11.77 4.29
CA VAL A 68 -19.28 -11.63 4.53
C VAL A 68 -19.52 -11.09 5.94
N GLY A 69 -20.13 -9.89 6.05
CA GLY A 69 -20.53 -9.32 7.34
C GLY A 69 -19.44 -8.58 8.10
N GLY A 70 -19.85 -7.81 9.11
CA GLY A 70 -18.94 -7.06 9.98
C GLY A 70 -18.32 -7.97 11.05
N GLY A 71 -16.99 -8.00 11.10
CA GLY A 71 -16.18 -8.83 12.00
C GLY A 71 -15.51 -10.03 11.33
N SER A 72 -15.63 -10.18 10.01
CA SER A 72 -15.02 -11.29 9.27
C SER A 72 -13.61 -10.95 8.81
N SER A 73 -12.71 -11.93 8.86
CA SER A 73 -11.34 -11.87 8.36
C SER A 73 -11.06 -13.09 7.48
N HIS A 74 -10.10 -12.97 6.56
CA HIS A 74 -9.63 -14.09 5.77
C HIS A 74 -8.11 -14.04 5.64
N VAL A 75 -7.44 -15.13 6.01
CA VAL A 75 -5.98 -15.17 6.06
C VAL A 75 -5.40 -15.37 4.66
N LEU A 76 -4.57 -14.41 4.21
CA LEU A 76 -3.84 -14.49 2.94
C LEU A 76 -2.45 -15.10 3.11
N GLY A 77 -1.91 -15.15 4.32
CA GLY A 77 -0.63 -15.79 4.57
C GLY A 77 -0.19 -15.76 6.01
N PHE A 78 0.67 -16.71 6.37
CA PHE A 78 1.33 -16.81 7.66
C PHE A 78 2.80 -16.37 7.49
N ASN A 79 3.30 -15.41 8.28
CA ASN A 79 4.74 -15.12 8.35
C ASN A 79 5.49 -15.92 9.42
N ASP A 80 4.92 -17.02 9.92
CA ASP A 80 5.67 -17.92 10.80
C ASP A 80 6.06 -19.19 10.03
N PRO A 81 7.35 -19.35 9.65
CA PRO A 81 7.82 -20.56 8.98
C PRO A 81 7.82 -21.79 9.90
N ASN A 82 7.59 -21.63 11.21
CA ASN A 82 7.62 -22.72 12.19
C ASN A 82 6.24 -23.17 12.66
N ASP A 83 5.19 -22.37 12.47
CA ASP A 83 3.81 -22.73 12.82
C ASP A 83 2.80 -22.08 11.85
N PRO A 84 2.27 -22.85 10.88
CA PRO A 84 1.28 -22.35 9.92
C PRO A 84 -0.10 -22.06 10.55
N ASN A 85 -0.28 -22.25 11.85
CA ASN A 85 -1.51 -21.87 12.58
C ASN A 85 -1.30 -20.64 13.48
N ASN A 86 -0.09 -20.08 13.52
CA ASN A 86 0.22 -18.94 14.36
C ASN A 86 -0.22 -17.61 13.72
N LEU A 87 -1.42 -17.16 14.10
CA LEU A 87 -2.02 -15.91 13.62
C LEU A 87 -1.27 -14.65 14.08
N LEU A 88 -0.35 -14.75 15.05
CA LEU A 88 0.41 -13.62 15.61
C LEU A 88 1.31 -12.91 14.58
N ASN A 89 1.54 -13.52 13.42
CA ASN A 89 2.29 -12.94 12.31
C ASN A 89 1.58 -13.12 10.96
N SER A 90 0.25 -13.19 10.93
CA SER A 90 -0.50 -13.40 9.69
C SER A 90 -0.81 -12.11 8.95
N THR A 91 -0.99 -12.23 7.64
CA THR A 91 -1.60 -11.21 6.79
C THR A 91 -3.00 -11.65 6.44
N CYS A 92 -3.94 -10.71 6.45
CA CYS A 92 -5.33 -11.02 6.19
C CYS A 92 -6.03 -9.86 5.50
N LEU A 93 -7.12 -10.23 4.85
CA LEU A 93 -8.18 -9.29 4.53
C LEU A 93 -9.10 -9.19 5.74
N TYR A 94 -9.61 -8.00 6.03
CA TYR A 94 -10.58 -7.80 7.11
C TYR A 94 -11.74 -6.91 6.65
N ASN A 95 -12.92 -7.16 7.22
CA ASN A 95 -14.11 -6.33 7.10
C ASN A 95 -14.76 -6.25 8.47
N ILE A 96 -14.36 -5.26 9.27
CA ILE A 96 -14.91 -5.07 10.61
C ILE A 96 -16.20 -4.27 10.49
N ASN A 97 -16.14 -3.11 9.82
CA ASN A 97 -17.24 -2.18 9.60
C ASN A 97 -17.18 -1.62 8.17
N ALA A 98 -18.19 -0.85 7.73
CA ALA A 98 -18.17 -0.17 6.42
C ALA A 98 -16.94 0.73 6.20
N ASN A 99 -16.33 1.23 7.28
CA ASN A 99 -15.18 2.14 7.23
C ASN A 99 -13.85 1.45 7.62
N ASP A 100 -13.90 0.18 8.03
CA ASP A 100 -12.74 -0.61 8.48
C ASP A 100 -12.66 -1.89 7.65
N ARG A 101 -12.36 -1.73 6.36
CA ARG A 101 -12.13 -2.81 5.40
C ARG A 101 -10.76 -2.64 4.77
N GLY A 102 -10.04 -3.73 4.54
CA GLY A 102 -8.73 -3.66 3.91
C GLY A 102 -7.80 -4.81 4.26
N PHE A 103 -6.51 -4.50 4.29
CA PHE A 103 -5.42 -5.44 4.55
C PHE A 103 -4.85 -5.19 5.94
N GLY A 104 -4.77 -6.23 6.75
CA GLY A 104 -4.34 -6.16 8.14
C GLY A 104 -3.27 -7.17 8.46
N SER A 105 -2.44 -6.85 9.45
CA SER A 105 -1.57 -7.81 10.11
C SER A 105 -2.23 -8.38 11.37
N ALA A 106 -1.72 -9.51 11.86
CA ALA A 106 -1.98 -10.19 13.14
C ALA A 106 -3.17 -9.70 14.00
N ALA A 107 -3.11 -8.48 14.56
CA ALA A 107 -4.16 -7.91 15.40
C ALA A 107 -5.52 -7.66 14.70
N LYS A 108 -5.55 -7.61 13.37
CA LYS A 108 -6.77 -7.49 12.55
C LYS A 108 -7.21 -8.84 11.96
N CYS A 109 -6.36 -9.86 12.05
CA CYS A 109 -6.62 -11.21 11.57
C CYS A 109 -7.33 -12.03 12.64
N ASP A 110 -8.34 -11.42 13.26
CA ASP A 110 -9.10 -11.98 14.38
C ASP A 110 -9.69 -13.34 13.99
N GLU A 111 -9.69 -14.27 14.95
CA GLU A 111 -9.57 -15.74 14.81
C GLU A 111 -10.77 -16.48 14.16
N ALA A 112 -11.62 -15.79 13.41
CA ALA A 112 -12.80 -16.36 12.77
C ALA A 112 -12.48 -17.29 11.58
N ASP A 113 -11.28 -17.20 11.00
CA ASP A 113 -10.81 -18.10 9.96
C ASP A 113 -10.08 -19.30 10.58
N THR A 114 -10.85 -20.27 11.06
CA THR A 114 -10.35 -21.55 11.61
C THR A 114 -9.89 -22.54 10.54
N THR A 115 -9.73 -22.09 9.29
CA THR A 115 -9.23 -22.90 8.17
C THR A 115 -7.77 -22.57 7.92
N PRO A 116 -6.81 -23.28 8.56
CA PRO A 116 -5.40 -23.13 8.25
C PRO A 116 -5.10 -23.77 6.90
N THR A 117 -5.35 -23.03 5.83
CA THR A 117 -4.78 -23.37 4.53
C THR A 117 -3.30 -23.02 4.58
N ALA A 118 -2.42 -24.03 4.66
CA ALA A 118 -0.96 -23.88 4.74
C ALA A 118 -0.30 -23.13 3.56
N THR A 119 -1.09 -22.60 2.64
CA THR A 119 -0.70 -21.83 1.46
C THR A 119 -0.59 -20.35 1.82
N VAL A 120 0.63 -19.81 1.68
CA VAL A 120 0.91 -18.38 1.84
C VAL A 120 0.76 -17.70 0.49
N TYR A 121 -0.33 -16.94 0.30
CA TYR A 121 -0.57 -16.12 -0.89
C TYR A 121 0.11 -14.75 -0.76
N MET A 122 0.23 -14.23 0.46
CA MET A 122 0.92 -12.98 0.72
C MET A 122 1.71 -13.02 2.04
N GLY A 123 3.03 -12.89 1.94
CA GLY A 123 3.91 -12.82 3.10
C GLY A 123 3.71 -11.52 3.87
N LEU A 124 3.88 -10.34 3.28
CA LEU A 124 3.79 -9.08 4.03
C LEU A 124 2.65 -8.20 3.50
N VAL A 125 1.84 -7.64 4.40
CA VAL A 125 0.88 -6.60 4.03
C VAL A 125 1.68 -5.34 3.68
N PRO A 126 1.40 -4.72 2.53
CA PRO A 126 2.03 -3.45 2.22
C PRO A 126 1.53 -2.34 3.16
N GLU A 127 2.47 -1.65 3.81
CA GLU A 127 2.15 -0.49 4.64
C GLU A 127 2.12 0.79 3.79
N ALA A 128 1.03 1.55 3.90
CA ALA A 128 0.89 2.80 3.17
C ALA A 128 2.06 3.75 3.49
N PRO A 129 2.69 4.37 2.47
CA PRO A 129 3.76 5.31 2.70
C PRO A 129 3.32 6.49 3.58
N THR A 130 4.15 6.92 4.52
CA THR A 130 3.87 8.05 5.42
C THR A 130 4.07 9.41 4.74
N PRO A 131 3.21 10.43 4.99
CA PRO A 131 2.01 10.38 5.85
C PRO A 131 0.88 9.56 5.19
N PRO A 132 0.15 8.74 5.96
CA PRO A 132 -0.89 7.88 5.41
C PRO A 132 -2.02 8.70 4.81
N ALA A 133 -2.54 8.24 3.66
CA ALA A 133 -3.79 8.76 3.10
C ALA A 133 -4.97 8.35 4.00
N VAL A 134 -6.11 9.04 3.86
CA VAL A 134 -7.32 8.83 4.70
C VAL A 134 -7.89 7.41 4.58
N ASN A 135 -7.57 6.68 3.49
CA ASN A 135 -8.01 5.30 3.26
C ASN A 135 -6.80 4.46 2.80
N VAL A 136 -6.30 3.58 3.67
CA VAL A 136 -4.98 2.95 3.50
C VAL A 136 -4.97 1.95 2.34
N TYR A 137 -5.95 1.05 2.22
CA TYR A 137 -6.31 0.26 1.04
C TYR A 137 -7.64 -0.42 1.40
N SER A 138 -8.75 -0.14 0.72
CA SER A 138 -10.04 -0.77 1.02
C SER A 138 -10.28 -1.93 0.06
N TYR A 139 -10.53 -3.13 0.59
CA TYR A 139 -10.85 -4.31 -0.21
C TYR A 139 -12.35 -4.61 -0.11
N ALA A 140 -12.95 -4.93 -1.25
CA ALA A 140 -14.28 -5.51 -1.32
C ALA A 140 -14.32 -6.62 -2.38
N ALA A 141 -14.79 -7.81 -2.00
CA ALA A 141 -15.24 -8.81 -2.95
C ALA A 141 -16.70 -8.51 -3.29
N GLU A 142 -16.96 -8.07 -4.52
CA GLU A 142 -18.32 -7.74 -4.96
C GLU A 142 -18.82 -8.74 -6.00
N ALA A 143 -20.12 -8.97 -6.02
CA ALA A 143 -20.85 -9.12 -7.26
C ALA A 143 -21.78 -7.90 -7.35
N LEU A 144 -21.67 -7.09 -8.41
CA LEU A 144 -22.52 -5.93 -8.75
C LEU A 144 -23.50 -5.52 -7.63
N GLY A 145 -23.00 -4.79 -6.61
CA GLY A 145 -23.84 -4.17 -5.57
C GLY A 145 -24.27 -5.03 -4.36
N SER A 146 -23.66 -6.19 -4.09
CA SER A 146 -23.85 -6.93 -2.82
C SER A 146 -22.62 -7.77 -2.43
N PRO A 147 -22.37 -8.02 -1.12
CA PRO A 147 -21.33 -8.97 -0.70
C PRO A 147 -21.65 -10.33 -1.31
N CYS A 148 -20.67 -10.94 -1.96
CA CYS A 148 -20.86 -12.22 -2.64
C CYS A 148 -21.42 -13.28 -1.67
N ALA A 149 -22.61 -13.79 -1.97
CA ALA A 149 -23.31 -14.81 -1.19
C ALA A 149 -22.97 -16.25 -1.65
N GLY A 150 -21.83 -16.42 -2.33
CA GLY A 150 -21.39 -17.64 -3.01
C GLY A 150 -19.97 -17.46 -3.56
N ASN A 151 -19.69 -17.97 -4.76
CA ASN A 151 -18.39 -17.76 -5.40
C ASN A 151 -18.23 -16.30 -5.84
N CYS A 152 -17.15 -15.67 -5.41
CA CYS A 152 -16.80 -14.31 -5.79
C CYS A 152 -15.91 -14.38 -7.04
N ASP A 153 -16.42 -13.99 -8.20
CA ASP A 153 -15.66 -13.98 -9.47
C ASP A 153 -14.93 -12.66 -9.72
N THR A 154 -15.14 -11.65 -8.88
CA THR A 154 -14.45 -10.35 -8.98
C THR A 154 -14.18 -9.75 -7.61
N TYR A 155 -13.28 -8.77 -7.58
CA TYR A 155 -12.96 -7.95 -6.42
C TYR A 155 -12.65 -6.52 -6.85
N SER A 156 -12.67 -5.61 -5.87
CA SER A 156 -12.24 -4.24 -6.02
C SER A 156 -11.34 -3.84 -4.85
N ILE A 157 -10.27 -3.10 -5.17
CA ILE A 157 -9.36 -2.50 -4.19
C ILE A 157 -9.33 -1.01 -4.45
N GLU A 158 -9.79 -0.23 -3.49
CA GLU A 158 -9.76 1.23 -3.54
C GLU A 158 -8.50 1.75 -2.82
N PHE A 159 -7.79 2.66 -3.47
CA PHE A 159 -6.60 3.30 -2.92
C PHE A 159 -6.47 4.74 -3.41
N PHE A 160 -5.65 5.53 -2.72
CA PHE A 160 -5.51 6.96 -3.01
C PHE A 160 -4.09 7.30 -3.48
N LEU A 161 -3.98 8.07 -4.57
CA LEU A 161 -2.73 8.62 -5.09
C LEU A 161 -2.68 10.13 -4.84
N GLU A 162 -1.54 10.64 -4.39
CA GLU A 162 -1.36 12.07 -4.08
C GLU A 162 -1.18 12.93 -5.33
N GLY A 163 -0.21 12.56 -6.16
CA GLY A 163 0.18 13.26 -7.38
C GLY A 163 -0.03 12.45 -8.66
N GLY A 164 -0.53 11.22 -8.52
CA GLY A 164 -0.76 10.27 -9.62
C GLY A 164 0.47 9.40 -9.93
N ALA A 165 0.25 8.33 -10.68
CA ALA A 165 1.29 7.38 -11.05
C ALA A 165 1.09 6.81 -12.46
N GLY A 166 2.02 7.08 -13.37
CA GLY A 166 1.93 6.60 -14.74
C GLY A 166 0.74 7.21 -15.48
N SER A 167 -0.23 6.37 -15.84
CA SER A 167 -1.51 6.79 -16.45
C SER A 167 -2.63 7.03 -15.43
N LEU A 168 -2.36 6.86 -14.14
CA LEU A 168 -3.31 7.07 -13.06
C LEU A 168 -3.24 8.50 -12.56
N ASP A 169 -4.40 9.12 -12.42
CA ASP A 169 -4.54 10.48 -11.95
C ASP A 169 -4.38 10.56 -10.43
N ALA A 170 -4.16 11.76 -9.92
CA ALA A 170 -4.24 12.03 -8.49
C ALA A 170 -5.68 11.81 -8.00
N GLY A 171 -5.84 11.26 -6.79
CA GLY A 171 -7.12 10.95 -6.18
C GLY A 171 -7.35 9.45 -6.01
N THR A 172 -8.63 9.08 -5.86
CA THR A 172 -9.04 7.69 -5.74
C THR A 172 -8.75 6.91 -7.02
N SER A 173 -8.20 5.72 -6.88
CA SER A 173 -8.00 4.73 -7.93
C SER A 173 -8.56 3.40 -7.48
N CYS A 174 -8.99 2.61 -8.46
CA CYS A 174 -9.56 1.29 -8.26
C CYS A 174 -8.72 0.22 -8.96
N ALA A 175 -8.44 -0.88 -8.27
CA ALA A 175 -7.86 -2.08 -8.87
C ALA A 175 -8.86 -3.23 -8.84
N THR A 176 -9.01 -3.89 -9.99
CA THR A 176 -9.90 -5.03 -10.24
C THR A 176 -9.11 -6.14 -10.94
N PRO A 177 -9.63 -7.37 -11.08
CA PRO A 177 -8.96 -8.42 -11.86
C PRO A 177 -8.58 -7.97 -13.29
N SER A 178 -9.32 -7.02 -13.87
CA SER A 178 -9.08 -6.50 -15.22
C SER A 178 -7.96 -5.45 -15.31
N GLY A 179 -7.49 -4.95 -14.17
CA GLY A 179 -6.45 -3.91 -14.09
C GLY A 179 -6.78 -2.76 -13.14
N ILE A 180 -5.98 -1.70 -13.23
CA ILE A 180 -6.04 -0.53 -12.35
C ILE A 180 -6.49 0.69 -13.15
N VAL A 181 -7.46 1.45 -12.64
CA VAL A 181 -8.04 2.64 -13.27
C VAL A 181 -8.16 3.80 -12.27
N SER A 182 -8.09 5.04 -12.76
CA SER A 182 -8.44 6.23 -11.98
C SER A 182 -9.94 6.25 -11.70
N GLY A 183 -10.35 6.64 -10.48
CA GLY A 183 -11.74 6.74 -10.06
C GLY A 183 -12.13 5.76 -8.95
N THR A 184 -13.36 5.92 -8.45
CA THR A 184 -13.96 5.04 -7.44
C THR A 184 -14.31 3.68 -8.04
N CYS A 185 -14.20 2.63 -7.23
CA CYS A 185 -14.74 1.31 -7.57
C CYS A 185 -16.27 1.38 -7.59
N SER A 186 -16.89 1.28 -8.78
CA SER A 186 -18.36 1.32 -8.97
C SER A 186 -18.83 0.15 -9.81
#